data_AF-A0A8B6X9P4-F1
#
_entry.id   AF-A0A8B6X9P4-F1
#
_cell.length_a   1.000
_cell.length_b   1.000
_cell.length_c   1.000
_cell.angle_alpha   90.00
_cell.angle_beta   90.00
_cell.angle_gamma   90.00
#
_symmetry.space_group_name_H-M   'P 1'
#
loop_
_entity.id
_entity.type
_entity.pdbx_description
1 polymer ?
#
loop_
_entity_poly.entity_id
_entity_poly.type
_entity_poly.pdbx_seq_one_letter_code
_entity_poly.pdbx_strand_id
1 'polypeptide(L)'
;MELTMDAVPAKTAAGKDEVAGRRLNLSRRERNLLLLADGQRSVAELIVMTGSPDLDAVSRLLDEGLLECREPVAPAPQTEAPVQPAAPEPRRNVLIEMLRDSISTYDEVSKLQRGLLP
;
A
#
# COMPACT_ATOMS: atom_id res chain seq x y z
N MET A 1 -17.43 12.18 -7.71
CA MET A 1 -16.74 11.68 -8.91
C MET A 1 -17.10 10.21 -9.05
N GLU A 2 -17.62 9.74 -10.18
CA GLU A 2 -17.86 8.30 -10.34
C GLU A 2 -16.52 7.59 -10.52
N LEU A 3 -16.08 6.86 -9.47
CA LEU A 3 -14.85 6.09 -9.50
C LEU A 3 -15.11 4.80 -10.29
N THR A 4 -14.51 4.68 -11.48
CA THR A 4 -14.60 3.46 -12.28
C THR A 4 -13.55 2.44 -11.81
N MET A 5 -13.84 1.14 -11.93
CA MET A 5 -12.95 0.07 -11.48
C MET A 5 -11.67 -0.04 -12.33
N ASP A 6 -11.75 0.42 -13.57
CA ASP A 6 -10.72 0.47 -14.60
C ASP A 6 -9.87 1.76 -14.53
N ALA A 7 -10.26 2.74 -13.71
CA ALA A 7 -9.46 3.94 -13.50
C ALA A 7 -8.09 3.58 -12.92
N VAL A 8 -7.04 4.27 -13.37
CA VAL A 8 -5.66 4.03 -12.94
C VAL A 8 -5.21 5.18 -12.03
N PRO A 9 -5.31 5.04 -10.70
CA PRO A 9 -4.90 6.08 -9.78
C PRO A 9 -3.37 6.17 -9.64
N ALA A 10 -2.87 7.40 -9.63
CA ALA A 10 -1.47 7.73 -9.36
C ALA A 10 -1.37 8.65 -8.15
N LYS A 11 -0.35 8.43 -7.30
CA LYS A 11 -0.06 9.35 -6.19
C LYS A 11 0.42 10.71 -6.67
N THR A 12 -0.19 11.76 -6.11
CA THR A 12 0.19 13.16 -6.34
C THR A 12 1.48 13.50 -5.59
N ALA A 13 2.00 14.72 -5.77
CA ALA A 13 3.11 15.22 -4.95
C ALA A 13 2.75 15.21 -3.45
N ALA A 14 1.53 15.66 -3.10
CA ALA A 14 1.03 15.61 -1.73
C ALA A 14 0.91 14.17 -1.20
N GLY A 15 0.47 13.23 -2.04
CA GLY A 15 0.45 11.81 -1.68
C GLY A 15 1.84 11.23 -1.39
N LYS A 16 2.88 11.65 -2.15
CA LYS A 16 4.28 11.24 -1.90
C LYS A 16 4.81 11.84 -0.60
N ASP A 17 4.57 13.13 -0.37
CA ASP A 17 4.98 13.83 0.85
C ASP A 17 4.30 13.23 2.08
N GLU A 18 3.04 12.85 1.97
CA GLU A 18 2.30 12.20 3.05
C GLU A 18 2.86 10.82 3.40
N VAL A 19 3.22 10.00 2.42
CA VAL A 19 3.86 8.70 2.68
C VAL A 19 5.18 8.87 3.44
N ALA A 20 5.96 9.91 3.12
CA ALA A 20 7.23 10.22 3.76
C ALA A 20 7.05 10.82 5.16
N GLY A 21 6.15 11.80 5.29
CA GLY A 21 5.98 12.61 6.50
C GLY A 21 4.94 12.09 7.49
N ARG A 22 3.99 11.26 7.03
CA ARG A 22 2.87 10.70 7.82
C ARG A 22 2.14 11.77 8.64
N ARG A 23 1.77 12.86 7.97
CA ARG A 23 1.26 14.08 8.62
C ARG A 23 -0.25 14.02 8.76
N LEU A 24 -0.92 13.28 7.89
CA LEU A 24 -2.36 13.03 7.94
C LEU A 24 -2.65 11.76 8.76
N ASN A 25 -3.81 11.75 9.42
CA ASN A 25 -4.29 10.60 10.20
C ASN A 25 -4.85 9.48 9.30
N LEU A 26 -4.14 9.17 8.22
CA LEU A 26 -4.52 8.09 7.32
C LEU A 26 -4.46 6.74 8.05
N SER A 27 -5.49 5.94 7.83
CA SER A 27 -5.54 4.55 8.24
C SER A 27 -4.40 3.75 7.60
N ARG A 28 -4.12 2.57 8.15
CA ARG A 28 -3.12 1.65 7.57
C ARG A 28 -3.48 1.25 6.13
N ARG A 29 -4.77 1.19 5.82
CA ARG A 29 -5.28 0.82 4.50
C ARG A 29 -5.06 1.94 3.48
N GLU A 30 -5.44 3.16 3.81
CA GLU A 30 -5.22 4.34 2.95
C GLU A 30 -3.73 4.53 2.63
N ARG A 31 -2.85 4.32 3.62
CA ARG A 31 -1.39 4.33 3.38
C ARG A 31 -0.91 3.21 2.47
N ASN A 32 -1.43 1.99 2.61
CA ASN A 32 -1.09 0.90 1.71
C ASN A 32 -1.57 1.18 0.28
N LEU A 33 -2.75 1.78 0.11
CA LEU A 33 -3.23 2.21 -1.20
C LEU A 33 -2.30 3.27 -1.82
N LEU A 34 -1.89 4.30 -1.07
CA LEU A 34 -0.93 5.31 -1.56
C LEU A 34 0.44 4.72 -1.94
N LEU A 35 0.88 3.68 -1.23
CA LEU A 35 2.13 2.99 -1.57
C LEU A 35 2.03 2.22 -2.89
N LEU A 36 0.87 1.63 -3.17
CA LEU A 36 0.61 0.80 -4.36
C LEU A 36 0.15 1.60 -5.59
N ALA A 37 -0.47 2.76 -5.39
CA ALA A 37 -0.98 3.65 -6.44
C ALA A 37 0.17 4.40 -7.13
N ASP A 38 0.81 3.70 -8.06
CA ASP A 38 1.92 4.18 -8.88
C ASP A 38 1.48 4.66 -10.28
N GLY A 39 0.17 4.65 -10.58
CA GLY A 39 -0.34 4.97 -11.91
C GLY A 39 -0.14 3.85 -12.93
N GLN A 40 0.09 2.61 -12.47
CA GLN A 40 0.19 1.42 -13.34
C GLN A 40 -0.96 0.43 -13.12
N ARG A 41 -1.61 0.49 -11.97
CA ARG A 41 -2.67 -0.44 -11.57
C ARG A 41 -4.02 0.24 -11.53
N SER A 42 -5.03 -0.48 -11.98
CA SER A 42 -6.42 -0.10 -11.86
C SER A 42 -6.91 -0.14 -10.41
N VAL A 43 -8.01 0.55 -10.11
CA VAL A 43 -8.68 0.49 -8.80
C VAL A 43 -9.01 -0.96 -8.42
N ALA A 44 -9.49 -1.77 -9.38
CA ALA A 44 -9.79 -3.17 -9.16
C ALA A 44 -8.56 -3.97 -8.69
N GLU A 45 -7.41 -3.77 -9.34
CA GLU A 45 -6.16 -4.46 -8.97
C GLU A 45 -5.66 -4.02 -7.58
N LEU A 46 -5.75 -2.74 -7.25
CA LEU A 46 -5.36 -2.22 -5.93
C LEU A 46 -6.22 -2.82 -4.81
N ILE A 47 -7.52 -2.98 -5.05
CA ILE A 47 -8.45 -3.63 -4.12
C ILE A 47 -8.06 -5.10 -3.89
N VAL A 48 -7.75 -5.83 -4.96
CA VAL A 48 -7.31 -7.23 -4.87
C VAL A 48 -6.02 -7.34 -4.06
N MET A 49 -5.04 -6.44 -4.32
CA MET A 49 -3.75 -6.46 -3.63
C MET A 49 -3.84 -6.06 -2.16
N THR A 50 -4.78 -5.20 -1.80
CA THR A 50 -5.02 -4.82 -0.39
C THR A 50 -5.90 -5.82 0.34
N GLY A 51 -6.51 -6.78 -0.39
CA GLY A 51 -7.35 -7.84 0.15
C GLY A 51 -8.68 -7.33 0.72
N SER A 52 -9.09 -6.09 0.38
CA SER A 52 -10.31 -5.46 0.89
C SER A 52 -10.95 -4.62 -0.21
N PRO A 53 -12.23 -4.87 -0.57
CA PRO A 53 -12.99 -4.00 -1.44
C PRO A 53 -13.37 -2.73 -0.68
N ASP A 54 -12.45 -1.77 -0.64
CA ASP A 54 -12.65 -0.48 0.04
C ASP A 54 -12.53 0.66 -0.97
N LEU A 55 -13.61 0.82 -1.74
CA LEU A 55 -13.74 1.93 -2.70
C LEU A 55 -13.83 3.28 -2.00
N ASP A 56 -14.38 3.30 -0.77
CA ASP A 56 -14.49 4.50 0.03
C ASP A 56 -13.11 5.06 0.39
N ALA A 57 -12.14 4.19 0.72
CA ALA A 57 -10.78 4.61 0.96
C ALA A 57 -10.12 5.23 -0.29
N VAL A 58 -10.37 4.67 -1.47
CA VAL A 58 -9.85 5.26 -2.73
C VAL A 58 -10.52 6.60 -3.01
N SER A 59 -11.83 6.71 -2.83
CA SER A 59 -12.57 7.97 -2.99
C SER A 59 -12.04 9.05 -2.05
N ARG A 60 -11.83 8.72 -0.76
CA ARG A 60 -11.27 9.68 0.21
C ARG A 60 -9.90 10.17 -0.18
N LEU A 61 -9.03 9.28 -0.64
CA LEU A 61 -7.68 9.66 -1.08
C LEU A 61 -7.69 10.57 -2.32
N LEU A 62 -8.70 10.43 -3.19
CA LEU A 62 -8.93 11.34 -4.32
C LEU A 62 -9.48 12.69 -3.84
N ASP A 63 -10.45 12.68 -2.92
CA ASP A 63 -11.05 13.88 -2.35
C ASP A 63 -10.02 14.71 -1.56
N GLU A 64 -9.09 14.04 -0.86
CA GLU A 64 -7.95 14.65 -0.16
C GLU A 64 -6.83 15.11 -1.12
N GLY A 65 -6.96 14.86 -2.43
CA GLY A 65 -5.96 15.25 -3.44
C GLY A 65 -4.63 14.49 -3.35
N LEU A 66 -4.62 13.34 -2.65
CA LEU A 66 -3.43 12.49 -2.49
C LEU A 66 -3.27 11.51 -3.66
N LEU A 67 -4.37 11.20 -4.33
CA LEU A 67 -4.42 10.47 -5.59
C LEU A 67 -5.00 11.34 -6.71
N GLU A 68 -4.63 11.03 -7.93
CA GLU A 68 -5.28 11.51 -9.15
C GLU A 68 -5.64 10.30 -10.03
N CYS A 69 -6.87 10.25 -10.55
CA CYS A 69 -7.24 9.28 -11.56
C CYS A 69 -6.78 9.80 -12.92
N ARG A 70 -5.88 9.06 -13.58
CA ARG A 70 -5.62 9.28 -15.01
C ARG A 70 -6.52 8.35 -15.79
N GLU A 71 -7.15 8.86 -16.84
CA GLU A 71 -7.71 7.99 -17.86
C GLU A 71 -6.59 7.07 -18.37
N PRO A 72 -6.90 5.81 -18.73
CA PRO A 72 -5.93 4.87 -19.25
C PRO A 72 -5.39 5.38 -20.60
N VAL A 73 -4.40 6.27 -20.53
CA VAL A 73 -3.57 6.60 -21.67
C VAL A 73 -2.76 5.34 -21.93
N ALA A 74 -2.98 4.74 -23.11
CA ALA A 74 -2.22 3.61 -23.62
C ALA A 74 -0.74 3.73 -23.23
N PRO A 75 -0.06 2.63 -22.83
CA PRO A 75 1.25 2.69 -22.19
C PRO A 75 2.22 3.46 -23.08
N ALA A 76 2.47 4.72 -22.72
CA ALA A 76 3.53 5.49 -23.34
C ALA A 76 4.85 4.89 -22.84
N PRO A 77 5.81 4.61 -23.73
CA PRO A 77 7.09 4.06 -23.32
C PRO A 77 7.70 4.99 -22.28
N GLN A 78 8.04 4.40 -21.13
CA GLN A 78 8.69 5.07 -20.02
C GLN A 78 9.97 5.74 -20.56
N THR A 79 9.91 7.04 -20.80
CA THR A 79 11.11 7.86 -20.91
C THR A 79 11.66 7.98 -19.50
N GLU A 80 12.70 7.19 -19.25
CA GLU A 80 13.56 7.29 -18.09
C GLU A 80 14.02 8.75 -17.94
N ALA A 81 13.43 9.48 -17.01
CA ALA A 81 14.01 10.72 -16.54
C ALA A 81 15.33 10.38 -15.82
N PRO A 82 16.41 11.17 -15.98
CA PRO A 82 17.71 10.80 -15.46
C PRO A 82 17.67 10.69 -13.94
N VAL A 83 17.95 9.49 -13.46
CA VAL A 83 18.24 9.15 -12.06
C VAL A 83 19.38 10.03 -11.54
N GLN A 84 19.07 10.91 -10.59
CA GLN A 84 20.09 11.40 -9.66
C GLN A 84 20.35 10.29 -8.63
N PRO A 85 21.61 9.87 -8.42
CA PRO A 85 21.93 8.80 -7.49
C PRO A 85 21.84 9.34 -6.05
N ALA A 86 20.76 9.04 -5.34
CA ALA A 86 20.75 9.06 -3.88
C ALA A 86 21.20 7.68 -3.38
N ALA A 87 22.31 7.67 -2.66
CA ALA A 87 23.07 6.51 -2.22
C ALA A 87 22.25 5.45 -1.45
N PRO A 88 22.65 4.16 -1.50
CA PRO A 88 21.96 3.07 -0.82
C PRO A 88 22.47 2.91 0.60
N GLU A 89 21.58 2.70 1.57
CA GLU A 89 21.84 1.74 2.65
C GLU A 89 20.52 1.05 3.05
N PRO A 90 20.42 -0.29 2.90
CA PRO A 90 19.35 -1.02 3.54
C PRO A 90 19.68 -1.11 5.04
N ARG A 91 19.04 -0.27 5.86
CA ARG A 91 18.97 -0.57 7.30
C ARG A 91 18.12 -1.83 7.46
N ARG A 92 18.80 -2.98 7.47
CA ARG A 92 18.22 -4.27 7.84
C ARG A 92 17.65 -4.12 9.25
N ASN A 93 16.34 -3.93 9.35
CA ASN A 93 15.64 -3.85 10.63
C ASN A 93 15.62 -5.25 11.27
N VAL A 94 16.68 -5.59 12.01
CA VAL A 94 16.82 -6.84 12.77
C VAL A 94 15.63 -7.06 13.72
N LEU A 95 14.97 -5.99 14.15
CA LEU A 95 13.77 -6.02 14.97
C LEU A 95 12.57 -6.72 14.29
N ILE A 96 12.44 -6.63 12.95
CA ILE A 96 11.37 -7.31 12.20
C ILE A 96 11.62 -8.83 12.12
N GLU A 97 12.90 -9.23 12.06
CA GLU A 97 13.31 -10.64 12.02
C GLU A 97 13.11 -11.29 13.41
N MET A 98 13.47 -10.59 14.49
CA MET A 98 13.24 -11.05 15.87
C MET A 98 11.77 -11.17 16.26
N LEU A 99 10.89 -10.28 15.76
CA LEU A 99 9.45 -10.41 16.02
C LEU A 99 8.82 -11.61 15.30
N ARG A 100 9.38 -12.06 14.17
CA ARG A 100 8.86 -13.20 13.41
C ARG A 100 9.12 -14.53 14.12
N ASP A 101 10.28 -14.69 14.75
CA ASP A 101 10.60 -15.88 15.55
C ASP A 101 9.71 -15.97 16.80
N SER A 102 9.39 -14.83 17.43
CA SER A 102 8.61 -14.82 18.67
C SER A 102 7.12 -15.15 18.49
N ILE A 103 6.57 -15.02 17.27
CA ILE A 103 5.17 -15.38 16.97
C ILE A 103 5.03 -16.90 16.71
N SER A 104 6.12 -17.58 16.31
CA SER A 104 6.14 -19.04 16.13
C SER A 104 5.87 -19.78 17.46
N THR A 105 6.31 -19.21 18.59
CA THR A 105 6.10 -19.81 19.91
C THR A 105 4.66 -19.69 20.44
N TYR A 106 3.84 -18.79 19.88
CA TYR A 106 2.44 -18.62 20.33
C TYR A 106 1.46 -19.62 19.69
N ASP A 107 1.83 -20.26 18.58
CA ASP A 107 0.99 -21.29 17.94
C ASP A 107 1.02 -22.62 18.71
N GLU A 108 2.14 -22.96 19.34
CA GLU A 108 2.29 -24.20 20.14
C GLU A 108 1.54 -24.14 21.49
N VAL A 109 1.57 -23.00 22.19
CA VAL A 109 0.84 -22.84 23.47
C VAL A 109 -0.68 -22.85 23.27
N SER A 110 -1.16 -22.33 22.13
CA SER A 110 -2.59 -22.31 21.78
C SER A 110 -3.15 -23.69 21.41
N LYS A 111 -2.30 -24.60 20.93
CA LYS A 111 -2.67 -26.00 20.63
C LYS A 111 -2.73 -26.86 21.90
N LEU A 112 -1.93 -26.56 22.93
CA LEU A 112 -1.96 -27.29 24.19
C LEU A 112 -3.20 -26.98 25.07
N GLN A 113 -3.82 -25.80 24.91
CA GLN A 113 -5.02 -25.42 25.69
C GLN A 113 -6.35 -25.80 25.05
N ARG A 114 -6.38 -26.21 23.76
CA ARG A 114 -7.58 -26.76 23.12
C ARG A 114 -7.56 -28.28 23.16
N GLY A 115 -7.62 -28.83 24.36
CA GLY A 115 -7.78 -30.26 24.58
C GLY A 115 -8.96 -30.82 23.76
N LEU A 116 -8.66 -31.76 22.88
CA LEU A 116 -9.60 -32.78 22.43
C LEU A 116 -8.81 -34.10 22.23
N LEU A 117 -8.40 -34.69 23.35
CA LEU A 117 -8.22 -36.14 23.47
C LEU A 117 -9.61 -36.76 23.64
N PRO A 118 -9.88 -37.92 23.04
CA PRO A 118 -9.81 -39.14 23.85
C PRO A 118 -8.68 -40.08 23.45
#